data_AF-A0A961WEI4-F1
#
_entry.id   AF-A0A961WEI4-F1
#
_cell.length_a   1.000
_cell.length_b   1.000
_cell.length_c   1.000
_cell.angle_alpha   90.00
_cell.angle_beta   90.00
_cell.angle_gamma   90.00
#
_symmetry.space_group_name_H-M   'P 1'
#
loop_
_entity.id
_entity.type
_entity.pdbx_description
1 polymer ?
#
loop_
_entity_poly.entity_id
_entity_poly.type
_entity_poly.pdbx_seq_one_letter_code
_entity_poly.pdbx_strand_id
1 'polypeptide(L)' 'EGRVPLHTLRADVDYGTAEAQTAYGICGVKVWVFKGEILEHDPMASERRATEGEAQGGERNRRRENA' A
#
# COMPACT_ATOMS: atom_id res chain seq x y z
N GLU A 1 2.37 8.41 16.04
CA GLU A 1 1.47 8.88 14.97
C GLU A 1 2.34 9.49 13.87
N GLY A 2 2.20 9.05 12.61
CA GLY A 2 3.06 9.46 11.48
C GLY A 2 2.44 10.56 10.62
N ARG A 3 3.21 11.15 9.71
CA ARG A 3 2.72 12.17 8.76
C ARG A 3 2.27 11.54 7.44
N VAL A 4 1.18 12.05 6.85
CA VAL A 4 0.72 11.71 5.50
C VAL A 4 0.55 13.00 4.68
N PRO A 5 1.58 13.44 3.94
CA PRO A 5 1.53 14.70 3.19
C PRO A 5 0.78 14.54 1.85
N LEU A 6 -0.53 14.79 1.85
CA LEU A 6 -1.39 14.62 0.66
C LEU A 6 -1.20 15.68 -0.43
N HIS A 7 -0.57 16.80 -0.12
CA HIS A 7 -0.33 17.90 -1.06
C HIS A 7 1.07 17.85 -1.69
N THR A 8 1.90 16.86 -1.32
CA THR A 8 3.27 16.73 -1.80
C THR A 8 3.32 15.70 -2.93
N LEU A 9 3.40 16.16 -4.19
CA LEU A 9 3.35 15.26 -5.36
C LEU A 9 4.46 14.20 -5.39
N ARG A 10 5.63 14.49 -4.80
CA ARG A 10 6.72 13.52 -4.67
C ARG A 10 6.53 12.49 -3.55
N ALA A 11 5.46 12.60 -2.75
CA ALA A 11 5.17 11.64 -1.71
C ALA A 11 4.65 10.34 -2.35
N ASP A 12 5.28 9.22 -1.99
CA ASP A 12 4.79 7.89 -2.30
C ASP A 12 3.70 7.51 -1.30
N VAL A 13 2.45 7.49 -1.75
CA VAL A 13 1.27 7.21 -0.92
C VAL A 13 0.40 6.18 -1.61
N ASP A 14 0.25 5.02 -0.98
CA ASP A 14 -0.75 4.03 -1.40
C ASP A 14 -2.11 4.42 -0.83
N TYR A 15 -3.14 4.36 -1.67
CA TYR A 15 -4.53 4.57 -1.29
C TYR A 15 -5.35 3.31 -1.52
N GLY A 16 -6.17 2.96 -0.54
CA GLY A 16 -7.08 1.82 -0.62
C GLY A 16 -8.44 2.13 -0.02
N THR A 17 -9.47 1.50 -0.59
CA THR A 17 -10.84 1.56 -0.08
C THR A 17 -11.39 0.17 0.14
N ALA A 18 -12.18 0.00 1.20
CA ALA A 18 -12.90 -1.23 1.47
C ALA A 18 -14.25 -0.91 2.13
N GLU A 19 -15.18 -1.84 2.03
CA GLU A 19 -16.49 -1.75 2.68
C GLU A 19 -16.63 -2.90 3.66
N ALA A 20 -17.05 -2.59 4.89
CA ALA A 20 -17.36 -3.57 5.91
C ALA A 20 -18.88 -3.71 6.03
N GLN A 21 -19.41 -4.90 5.74
CA GLN A 21 -20.81 -5.24 5.99
C GLN A 21 -20.98 -5.58 7.46
N THR A 22 -21.78 -4.79 8.17
CA THR A 22 -22.07 -4.97 9.59
C THR A 22 -23.57 -5.19 9.81
N ALA A 23 -23.96 -5.63 10.99
CA ALA A 23 -25.37 -5.86 11.34
C ALA A 23 -26.25 -4.60 11.18
N TYR A 24 -25.66 -3.40 11.23
CA TYR A 24 -26.35 -2.12 11.12
C TYR A 24 -26.18 -1.45 9.75
N GLY A 25 -25.55 -2.12 8.78
CA GLY A 25 -25.33 -1.61 7.43
C GLY A 25 -23.86 -1.61 7.02
N ILE A 26 -23.53 -0.79 6.02
CA ILE A 26 -22.20 -0.76 5.39
C ILE A 26 -21.36 0.38 5.99
N CYS A 27 -20.17 0.06 6.47
CA CYS A 27 -19.16 1.04 6.87
C CYS A 27 -18.07 1.14 5.80
N GLY A 28 -17.88 2.32 5.23
CA GLY A 28 -16.78 2.59 4.29
C GLY A 28 -15.47 2.86 5.04
N VAL A 29 -14.39 2.21 4.61
CA VAL A 29 -13.03 2.41 5.12
C VAL A 29 -12.15 2.96 4.00
N LYS A 30 -11.42 4.04 4.30
CA LYS A 30 -10.41 4.64 3.42
C LYS A 30 -9.08 4.66 4.14
N VAL A 31 -8.04 4.17 3.48
CA VAL A 31 -6.70 4.03 4.06
C VAL A 31 -5.68 4.71 3.15
N TRP A 32 -4.76 5.43 3.78
CA TRP A 32 -3.57 6.01 3.15
C TRP A 32 -2.32 5.48 3.86
N VAL A 33 -1.36 4.98 3.09
CA VAL A 33 -0.07 4.50 3.60
C VAL A 33 1.04 5.32 2.96
N PHE A 34 1.71 6.16 3.75
CA PHE A 34 2.87 6.93 3.30
C PHE A 34 4.15 6.08 3.37
N LYS A 35 4.78 5.84 2.22
CA LYS A 35 5.99 5.02 2.09
C LYS A 35 7.29 5.83 2.04
N GLY A 36 7.19 7.15 1.93
CA GLY A 36 8.34 8.05 1.82
C GLY A 36 8.20 9.02 0.66
N GLU A 37 9.29 9.69 0.29
CA GLU A 37 9.34 10.56 -0.89
C GLU A 37 10.13 9.88 -2.01
N ILE A 38 9.67 9.99 -3.25
CA ILE A 38 10.39 9.54 -4.44
C ILE A 38 11.34 10.67 -4.84
N LEU A 39 12.63 10.51 -4.56
CA LEU A 39 13.67 11.38 -5.12
C LEU A 39 14.15 10.77 -6.44
N GLU A 40 14.19 11.55 -7.52
CA GLU A 40 14.55 11.12 -8.88
C GLU A 40 15.96 10.49 -9.01
N HIS A 41 16.79 10.59 -7.96
CA HIS A 41 18.14 10.03 -7.89
C HIS A 41 18.43 9.18 -6.65
N ASP A 42 17.40 8.64 -5.97
CA ASP A 42 17.62 7.67 -4.90
C ASP A 42 17.62 6.23 -5.46
N PRO A 43 18.80 5.60 -5.66
CA PRO A 43 18.90 4.22 -6.17
C PRO A 43 18.19 3.20 -5.26
N MET A 44 17.95 3.53 -3.97
CA MET A 44 17.26 2.63 -3.05
C MET A 44 15.73 2.72 -3.16
N ALA A 45 15.17 3.72 -3.85
CA ALA A 45 13.71 3.88 -3.97
C ALA A 45 13.09 2.94 -5.03
N SER A 46 13.83 2.62 -6.10
CA SER A 46 13.45 1.61 -7.09
C SER A 46 13.59 0.19 -6.52
N GLU A 47 14.66 -0.06 -5.75
CA GLU A 47 14.97 -1.35 -5.14
C GLU A 47 13.94 -1.75 -4.06
N ARG A 48 13.51 -0.79 -3.23
CA ARG A 48 12.42 -0.98 -2.25
C ARG A 48 11.09 -1.30 -2.92
N ARG A 49 10.76 -0.63 -4.04
CA ARG A 49 9.54 -0.94 -4.80
C ARG A 49 9.58 -2.32 -5.46
N ALA A 50 10.74 -2.73 -5.98
CA ALA A 50 10.91 -4.05 -6.57
C ALA A 50 10.72 -5.17 -5.52
N THR A 51 11.34 -5.01 -4.35
CA THR A 51 11.25 -5.99 -3.25
C THR A 51 9.84 -6.06 -2.62
N GLU A 52 9.14 -4.92 -2.47
CA GLU A 52 7.74 -4.91 -1.98
C GLU A 52 6.77 -5.60 -2.95
N GLY A 53 6.97 -5.43 -4.26
CA GLY A 53 6.12 -6.05 -5.29
C GLY A 53 6.26 -7.58 -5.33
N GLU A 54 7.47 -8.10 -5.13
CA GLU A 54 7.76 -9.53 -5.10
C GLU A 54 7.15 -10.24 -3.87
N ALA A 55 7.17 -9.58 -2.70
CA ALA A 55 6.58 -10.11 -1.48
C ALA A 55 5.05 -10.32 -1.60
N GLN A 56 4.33 -9.40 -2.25
CA GLN A 56 2.89 -9.54 -2.48
C GLN A 56 2.54 -10.64 -3.50
N GLY A 57 3.42 -10.90 -4.48
CA GLY A 57 3.27 -11.98 -5.46
C GLY A 57 3.47 -13.37 -4.84
N GLY A 58 4.45 -13.51 -3.93
CA GLY A 58 4.77 -14.78 -3.26
C GLY A 58 3.71 -15.26 -2.26
N GLU A 59 2.94 -14.35 -1.65
CA GLU A 59 1.83 -14.69 -0.75
C GLU A 59 0.61 -15.24 -1.52
N ARG A 60 0.30 -14.63 -2.67
CA ARG A 60 -0.83 -15.05 -3.52
C ARG A 60 -0.62 -16.43 -4.12
N ASN A 61 0.63 -16.79 -4.43
CA ASN A 61 0.97 -18.09 -5.01
C ASN A 61 0.87 -19.22 -3.97
N ARG A 62 1.38 -19.00 -2.75
CA ARG A 62 1.32 -19.97 -1.63
C ARG A 62 -0.11 -20.30 -1.18
N ARG A 63 -1.06 -19.38 -1.37
CA ARG A 63 -2.48 -19.64 -1.05
C ARG A 63 -3.18 -20.52 -2.11
N ARG A 64 -2.68 -20.56 -3.34
CA ARG A 64 -3.26 -21.40 -4.41
C ARG A 64 -2.79 -22.86 -4.34
N GLU A 65 -1.59 -23.13 -3.82
CA GLU A 65 -1.06 -24.49 -3.72
C GLU A 65 -1.66 -25.32 -2.58
N ASN A 66 -2.37 -24.69 -1.63
CA ASN A 66 -2.95 -25.35 -0.45
C ASN A 66 -4.49 -25.51 -0.52
N ALA A 67 -5.08 -25.39 -1.73
CA ALA A 67 -6.52 -25.53 -1.97
C ALA A 67 -6.84 -26.75 -2.84
#